data_AF-A0A2S0UDR2-F1
#
_entry.id   AF-A0A2S0UDR2-F1
#
_cell.length_a   1.000
_cell.length_b   1.000
_cell.length_c   1.000
_cell.angle_alpha   90.00
_cell.angle_beta   90.00
_cell.angle_gamma   90.00
#
_symmetry.space_group_name_H-M   'P 1'
#
loop_
_entity.id
_entity.type
_entity.pdbx_description
1 polymer ?
#
loop_
_entity_poly.entity_id
_entity_poly.type
_entity_poly.pdbx_seq_one_letter_code
_entity_poly.pdbx_strand_id
1 'polypeptide(L)' 'MTLNKRKRRVLNGARILREFPELTFEQAFDSVSSAKRAEGLRPRSLKDYEKHYGYFIEWLCGAYPELQ' A
#
# COMPACT_ATOMS: atom_id res chain seq x y z
N MET A 1 9.19 48.05 14.20
CA MET A 1 7.92 47.43 13.75
C MET A 1 8.20 45.96 13.41
N THR A 2 8.01 45.05 14.36
CA THR A 2 8.24 43.61 14.18
C THR A 2 6.95 42.90 13.81
N LEU A 3 6.95 42.20 12.66
CA LEU A 3 5.80 41.42 12.18
C LEU A 3 5.56 40.23 13.09
N ASN A 4 4.48 40.28 13.88
CA ASN A 4 3.98 39.14 14.65
C ASN A 4 3.50 38.04 13.69
N LYS A 5 4.38 37.09 13.38
CA LYS A 5 4.01 35.88 12.63
C LYS A 5 2.97 35.09 13.44
N ARG A 6 1.73 35.04 12.95
CA ARG A 6 0.68 34.18 13.51
C ARG A 6 1.21 32.74 13.59
N LYS A 7 1.37 32.20 14.80
CA LYS A 7 1.65 30.77 15.00
C LYS A 7 0.53 29.98 14.32
N ARG A 8 0.87 29.08 13.39
CA ARG A 8 -0.09 28.17 12.74
C ARG A 8 -0.90 27.47 13.82
N ARG A 9 -2.23 27.61 13.80
CA ARG A 9 -3.18 26.89 14.66
C ARG A 9 -3.46 25.47 14.16
N VAL A 10 -2.59 24.89 13.35
CA VAL A 10 -2.76 23.49 12.96
C VAL A 10 -2.07 22.68 14.05
N LEU A 11 -2.86 22.06 14.92
CA LEU A 11 -2.37 21.06 15.86
C LEU A 11 -1.56 20.02 15.06
N ASN A 12 -0.29 19.83 15.43
CA ASN A 12 0.50 18.68 15.01
C ASN A 12 -0.24 17.43 15.50
N GLY A 13 -1.08 16.84 14.65
CA GLY A 13 -2.03 15.79 15.05
C GLY A 13 -3.29 15.74 14.19
N ALA A 14 -3.66 16.83 13.50
CA ALA A 14 -4.71 16.81 12.48
C ALA A 14 -4.28 16.15 11.15
N ARG A 15 -3.19 15.38 11.17
CA ARG A 15 -2.93 14.37 10.13
C ARG A 15 -3.94 13.27 10.42
N ILE A 16 -5.10 13.40 9.79
CA ILE A 16 -6.13 12.39 9.54
C ILE A 16 -5.64 11.02 10.04
N LEU A 17 -6.20 10.54 11.15
CA LEU A 17 -6.16 9.12 11.48
C LEU A 17 -6.85 8.41 10.32
N ARG A 18 -6.07 8.09 9.29
CA ARG A 18 -6.55 7.32 8.15
C ARG A 18 -6.66 5.91 8.69
N GLU A 19 -7.89 5.53 9.05
CA GLU A 19 -8.22 4.12 9.21
C GLU A 19 -8.00 3.48 7.84
N PHE A 20 -6.94 2.68 7.75
CA PHE A 20 -6.69 1.88 6.57
C PHE A 20 -7.50 0.59 6.70
N PRO A 21 -8.06 0.08 5.60
CA PRO A 21 -8.68 -1.22 5.63
C PRO A 21 -7.63 -2.28 5.97
N GLU A 22 -7.96 -3.17 6.90
CA GLU A 22 -7.19 -4.39 7.14
C GLU A 22 -7.47 -5.34 5.97
N LEU A 23 -6.45 -5.53 5.12
CA LEU A 23 -6.53 -6.38 3.94
C LEU A 23 -5.57 -7.55 4.09
N THR A 24 -6.00 -8.72 3.64
CA THR A 24 -5.07 -9.83 3.44
C THR A 24 -4.14 -9.53 2.26
N PHE A 25 -2.98 -10.18 2.21
CA PHE A 25 -2.06 -10.01 1.08
C PHE A 25 -2.72 -10.34 -0.26
N GLU A 26 -3.58 -11.36 -0.30
CA GLU A 26 -4.34 -11.75 -1.50
C GLU A 26 -5.30 -10.64 -1.92
N GLN A 27 -6.10 -10.10 -0.99
CA GLN A 27 -7.03 -9.00 -1.27
C GLN A 27 -6.31 -7.74 -1.75
N ALA A 28 -5.17 -7.41 -1.13
CA ALA A 28 -4.34 -6.29 -1.55
C ALA A 28 -3.77 -6.51 -2.96
N PHE A 29 -3.28 -7.71 -3.26
CA PHE A 29 -2.75 -8.06 -4.57
C PHE A 29 -3.82 -8.01 -5.66
N ASP A 30 -5.01 -8.55 -5.40
CA ASP A 30 -6.14 -8.52 -6.32
C ASP A 30 -6.59 -7.08 -6.62
N SER A 31 -6.65 -6.23 -5.58
CA SER A 31 -6.96 -4.82 -5.72
C SER A 31 -5.96 -4.13 -6.67
N VAL A 32 -4.66 -4.32 -6.45
CA VAL A 32 -3.60 -3.76 -7.31
C VAL A 32 -3.65 -4.32 -8.73
N SER A 33 -3.81 -5.64 -8.88
CA SER A 33 -3.88 -6.31 -10.18
C SER A 33 -5.07 -5.82 -11.01
N SER A 34 -6.24 -5.68 -10.38
CA SER A 34 -7.45 -5.15 -11.04
C SER A 34 -7.28 -3.69 -11.47
N ALA A 35 -6.69 -2.84 -10.62
CA ALA A 35 -6.42 -1.45 -10.93
C ALA A 35 -5.44 -1.34 -12.12
N LYS A 36 -4.35 -2.12 -12.11
CA LYS A 36 -3.37 -2.14 -13.22
C LYS A 36 -3.95 -2.70 -14.52
N ARG A 37 -4.87 -3.65 -14.45
CA ARG A 37 -5.62 -4.11 -15.61
C ARG A 37 -6.52 -3.00 -16.17
N ALA A 38 -7.21 -2.25 -15.31
CA ALA A 38 -8.05 -1.12 -15.71
C ALA A 38 -7.24 0.04 -16.31
N GLU A 39 -6.00 0.26 -15.84
CA GLU A 39 -5.05 1.20 -16.43
C GLU A 39 -4.55 0.77 -17.84
N GLY A 40 -4.85 -0.45 -18.27
CA GLY A 40 -4.44 -0.97 -19.59
C GLY A 40 -3.02 -1.55 -19.62
N LEU A 41 -2.49 -2.00 -18.47
CA LEU A 41 -1.20 -2.66 -18.42
C LEU A 41 -1.20 -3.93 -19.29
N ARG A 42 -0.07 -4.20 -19.96
CA ARG A 42 0.07 -5.38 -20.83
C ARG A 42 -0.18 -6.67 -20.05
N PRO A 43 -0.88 -7.67 -20.63
CA PRO A 43 -1.15 -8.95 -19.97
C PRO A 43 0.12 -9.68 -19.50
N ARG A 44 1.22 -9.55 -20.25
CA ARG A 44 2.51 -10.15 -19.87
C ARG A 44 3.04 -9.59 -18.55
N SER A 45 2.91 -8.29 -18.34
CA SER A 45 3.35 -7.61 -17.12
C SER A 45 2.50 -8.00 -15.91
N LEU A 46 1.18 -8.16 -16.10
CA LEU A 46 0.30 -8.68 -15.05
C LEU A 46 0.69 -10.11 -14.63
N LYS A 47 1.05 -10.97 -15.58
CA LYS A 47 1.58 -12.31 -15.27
C LYS A 47 2.90 -12.28 -14.51
N ASP A 48 3.78 -11.32 -14.82
CA ASP A 48 5.03 -11.17 -14.06
C ASP A 48 4.74 -10.71 -12.63
N TYR A 49 3.75 -9.84 -12.42
CA TYR A 49 3.35 -9.41 -11.07
C TYR A 49 2.84 -10.58 -10.24
N GLU A 50 2.02 -11.45 -10.82
CA GLU A 50 1.53 -12.68 -10.18
C GLU A 50 2.69 -13.59 -9.78
N LYS A 51 3.68 -13.75 -10.67
CA LYS A 51 4.89 -14.52 -10.39
C LYS A 51 5.72 -13.91 -9.26
N HIS A 52 5.93 -12.60 -9.27
CA HIS A 52 6.67 -11.90 -8.23
C HIS A 52 5.96 -11.94 -6.88
N TYR A 53 4.63 -11.86 -6.89
CA TYR A 53 3.81 -12.03 -5.69
C TYR A 53 3.98 -13.44 -5.11
N GLY A 54 3.96 -14.48 -5.95
CA GLY A 54 4.26 -15.85 -5.51
C GLY A 54 5.61 -15.97 -4.80
N TYR A 55 6.68 -15.44 -5.40
CA TYR A 55 8.00 -15.43 -4.77
C TYR A 55 8.06 -14.65 -3.47
N PHE A 56 7.32 -13.54 -3.39
CA PHE A 56 7.23 -12.75 -2.17
C PHE A 56 6.55 -13.54 -1.04
N ILE A 57 5.42 -14.20 -1.32
CA ILE A 57 4.69 -15.00 -0.32
C ILE A 57 5.50 -16.22 0.10
N GLU A 58 6.12 -16.94 -0.84
CA GLU A 58 7.00 -18.07 -0.52
C GLU A 58 8.14 -17.65 0.42
N TRP A 59 8.79 -16.52 0.11
CA TRP A 59 9.83 -15.97 0.97
C TRP A 59 9.29 -15.54 2.33
N LEU A 60 8.12 -14.88 2.36
CA LEU A 60 7.50 -14.39 3.59
C LEU A 60 7.16 -15.56 4.53
N CYS A 61 6.52 -16.61 4.03
CA CYS A 61 6.18 -17.79 4.81
C CYS A 61 7.43 -18.53 5.33
N GLY A 62 8.53 -18.52 4.55
CA GLY A 62 9.79 -19.12 4.98
C GLY A 62 10.54 -18.29 6.04
N ALA A 63 10.50 -16.97 5.93
CA ALA A 63 11.23 -16.06 6.82
C ALA A 63 10.45 -15.70 8.10
N TYR A 64 9.12 -15.66 8.01
CA TYR A 64 8.21 -15.24 9.08
C TYR A 64 6.97 -16.17 9.12
N PRO A 65 7.11 -17.38 9.65
CA PRO A 65 6.02 -18.36 9.71
C PRO A 65 4.80 -17.87 10.52
N GLU A 66 5.00 -16.90 11.42
CA GLU A 66 3.96 -16.29 12.25
C GLU A 66 3.05 -15.29 11.51
N LEU A 67 3.44 -14.88 10.30
CA LEU A 67 2.67 -13.93 9.47
C LEU A 67 1.73 -14.62 8.47
N GLN A 68 1.61 -15.96 8.56
CA GLN A 68 0.69 -16.75 7.75
C GLN A 68 -0.73 -16.78 8.35
#